data_AF-A0A812UFD7-F1
#
_entry.id   AF-A0A812UFD7-F1
#
_cell.length_a   1.000
_cell.length_b   1.000
_cell.length_c   1.000
_cell.angle_alpha   90.00
_cell.angle_beta   90.00
_cell.angle_gamma   90.00
#
_symmetry.space_group_name_H-M   'P 1'
#
loop_
_entity.id
_entity.type
_entity.pdbx_description
1 polymer ?
#
loop_
_entity_poly.entity_id
_entity_poly.type
_entity_poly.pdbx_seq_one_letter_code
_entity_poly.pdbx_strand_id
1 'polypeptide(L)'
;MTPHAQSELNRWSAEIGGEIHDASLKVAELRKMSKQKGIFNDKTNQIQELTHTVKQSIQLLNQKIEALEMKTKGSGPNKSYQAHSSALVDALKTRLLQVTKEFKDALEDRTKALEQQDKRRQMYTSGAGFDAGRQRPTPAGNPEDLEGGGGARAMSMQQGYHNSRAEAVQSVQKTIGELAQMFQKMAVMVTAQEEMIQRIDSDLDDTLDNTKKAQDNLLEYFHYISSNRALIIKVFLILIFFVIFFVVFLA
;
A
#
# COMPACT_ATOMS: atom_id res chain seq x y z
N MET A 1 -9.51 -19.18 -23.35
CA MET A 1 -10.30 -18.51 -22.29
C MET A 1 -10.60 -17.09 -22.74
N THR A 2 -11.85 -16.67 -22.55
CA THR A 2 -12.51 -15.49 -23.12
C THR A 2 -12.07 -14.17 -22.47
N PRO A 3 -12.38 -12.99 -23.05
CA PRO A 3 -12.19 -11.65 -22.44
C PRO A 3 -12.68 -11.51 -20.98
N HIS A 4 -13.50 -12.45 -20.49
CA HIS A 4 -13.88 -12.56 -19.09
C HIS A 4 -12.69 -12.75 -18.12
N ALA A 5 -11.66 -13.54 -18.46
CA ALA A 5 -10.57 -13.82 -17.51
C ALA A 5 -9.72 -12.57 -17.21
N GLN A 6 -9.51 -11.72 -18.21
CA GLN A 6 -8.84 -10.43 -18.07
C GLN A 6 -9.70 -9.43 -17.29
N SER A 7 -11.01 -9.42 -17.54
CA SER A 7 -11.95 -8.59 -16.78
C SER A 7 -12.01 -8.99 -15.30
N GLU A 8 -11.93 -10.29 -14.99
CA GLU A 8 -11.92 -10.77 -13.61
C GLU A 8 -10.61 -10.42 -12.89
N LEU A 9 -9.47 -10.56 -13.56
CA LEU A 9 -8.18 -10.14 -13.02
C LEU A 9 -8.16 -8.64 -12.72
N ASN A 10 -8.59 -7.83 -13.68
CA ASN A 10 -8.66 -6.38 -13.48
C ASN A 10 -9.60 -6.00 -12.33
N ARG A 11 -10.73 -6.71 -12.17
CA ARG A 11 -11.65 -6.49 -11.04
C ARG A 11 -10.98 -6.85 -9.71
N TRP A 12 -10.32 -8.01 -9.63
CA TRP A 12 -9.62 -8.44 -8.41
C TRP A 12 -8.47 -7.49 -8.07
N SER A 13 -7.69 -7.06 -9.04
CA SER A 13 -6.61 -6.07 -8.83
C SER A 13 -7.14 -4.72 -8.37
N ALA A 14 -8.28 -4.26 -8.90
CA ALA A 14 -8.91 -3.01 -8.47
C ALA A 14 -9.45 -3.12 -7.03
N GLU A 15 -10.09 -4.23 -6.67
CA GLU A 15 -10.58 -4.51 -5.32
C GLU A 15 -9.42 -4.51 -4.31
N ILE A 16 -8.36 -5.28 -4.57
CA ILE A 16 -7.17 -5.34 -3.71
C ILE A 16 -6.52 -3.95 -3.62
N GLY A 17 -6.44 -3.23 -4.75
CA GLY A 17 -5.92 -1.87 -4.78
C GLY A 17 -6.69 -0.90 -3.88
N GLY A 18 -8.03 -1.00 -3.87
CA GLY A 18 -8.90 -0.24 -2.97
C GLY A 18 -8.68 -0.61 -1.50
N GLU A 19 -8.61 -1.90 -1.18
CA GLU A 19 -8.37 -2.37 0.19
C GLU A 19 -6.99 -1.95 0.72
N ILE A 20 -5.95 -1.93 -0.13
CA ILE A 20 -4.62 -1.40 0.22
C ILE A 20 -4.71 0.09 0.55
N HIS A 21 -5.48 0.86 -0.21
CA HIS A 21 -5.70 2.28 0.06
C HIS A 21 -6.43 2.49 1.38
N ASP A 22 -7.49 1.72 1.66
CA ASP A 22 -8.20 1.81 2.92
C ASP A 22 -7.31 1.45 4.12
N ALA A 23 -6.44 0.44 3.95
CA ALA A 23 -5.44 0.09 4.96
C ALA A 23 -4.44 1.22 5.20
N SER A 24 -3.98 1.91 4.13
CA SER A 24 -3.04 3.04 4.26
C SER A 24 -3.66 4.23 4.99
N LEU A 25 -4.94 4.53 4.75
CA LEU A 25 -5.69 5.56 5.47
C LEU A 25 -5.76 5.25 6.98
N LYS A 26 -6.08 4.01 7.34
CA LYS A 26 -6.10 3.56 8.74
C LYS A 26 -4.73 3.64 9.40
N VAL A 27 -3.66 3.30 8.67
CA VAL A 27 -2.27 3.47 9.15
C VAL A 27 -1.92 4.94 9.39
N ALA A 28 -2.32 5.83 8.49
CA ALA A 28 -2.10 7.27 8.64
C ALA A 28 -2.84 7.83 9.87
N GLU A 29 -4.09 7.40 10.08
CA GLU A 29 -4.86 7.74 11.27
C GLU A 29 -4.21 7.19 12.55
N LEU A 30 -3.79 5.93 12.55
CA LEU A 30 -3.07 5.31 13.66
C LEU A 30 -1.82 6.12 14.00
N ARG A 31 -1.03 6.50 12.99
CA ARG A 31 0.17 7.30 13.18
C ARG A 31 -0.14 8.66 13.81
N LYS A 32 -1.22 9.31 13.37
CA LYS A 32 -1.69 10.58 13.95
C LYS A 32 -2.08 10.39 15.43
N MET A 33 -2.83 9.34 15.75
CA MET A 33 -3.25 9.03 17.12
C MET A 33 -2.08 8.67 18.03
N SER A 34 -1.11 7.91 17.52
CA SER A 34 0.12 7.55 18.25
C SER A 34 0.97 8.77 18.61
N LYS A 35 0.92 9.83 17.80
CA LYS A 35 1.62 11.10 18.06
C LYS A 35 0.83 12.10 18.92
N GLN A 36 -0.47 11.92 19.11
CA GLN A 36 -1.29 12.85 19.91
C GLN A 36 -0.88 12.75 21.40
N LYS A 37 -0.24 13.81 21.90
CA LYS A 37 0.26 13.91 23.27
C LYS A 37 -0.84 14.46 24.18
N GLY A 38 -1.47 13.61 24.98
CA GLY A 38 -2.43 14.04 26.01
C GLY A 38 -2.44 13.09 27.19
N ILE A 39 -2.15 13.60 28.39
CA ILE A 39 -2.17 12.83 29.66
C ILE A 39 -3.59 12.48 30.13
N PHE A 40 -4.61 13.15 29.59
CA PHE A 40 -6.04 13.03 29.96
C PHE A 40 -6.92 12.43 28.85
N ASN A 41 -6.38 12.22 27.65
CA ASN A 41 -7.11 11.62 26.53
C ASN A 41 -6.37 10.36 26.08
N ASP A 42 -6.43 9.33 26.92
CA ASP A 42 -5.75 8.07 26.66
C ASP A 42 -6.53 7.25 25.62
N LYS A 43 -6.29 7.54 24.34
CA LYS A 43 -6.87 6.80 23.21
C LYS A 43 -6.28 5.39 23.04
N THR A 44 -5.75 4.78 24.10
CA THR A 44 -5.13 3.44 24.06
C THR A 44 -6.06 2.40 23.45
N ASN A 45 -7.35 2.40 23.81
CA ASN A 45 -8.32 1.43 23.28
C ASN A 45 -8.55 1.61 21.77
N GLN A 46 -8.72 2.85 21.29
CA GLN A 46 -8.89 3.13 19.86
C GLN A 46 -7.63 2.77 19.06
N ILE A 47 -6.45 3.06 19.62
CA ILE A 47 -5.17 2.68 19.01
C ILE A 47 -5.02 1.16 18.93
N GLN A 48 -5.42 0.42 19.97
CA GLN A 48 -5.41 -1.05 20.00
C GLN A 48 -6.35 -1.63 18.94
N GLU A 49 -7.58 -1.13 18.86
CA GLU A 49 -8.58 -1.56 17.86
C GLU A 49 -8.12 -1.29 16.43
N LEU A 50 -7.60 -0.08 16.18
CA LEU A 50 -7.08 0.29 14.86
C LEU A 50 -5.83 -0.52 14.50
N THR A 51 -4.96 -0.82 15.47
CA THR A 51 -3.81 -1.73 15.30
C THR A 51 -4.27 -3.13 14.89
N HIS A 52 -5.30 -3.66 15.56
CA HIS A 52 -5.85 -4.97 15.23
C HIS A 52 -6.46 -5.01 13.83
N THR A 53 -7.26 -3.98 13.49
CA THR A 53 -7.92 -3.84 12.19
C THR A 53 -6.91 -3.75 11.05
N VAL A 54 -5.87 -2.92 11.20
CA VAL A 54 -4.80 -2.77 10.20
C VAL A 54 -4.03 -4.07 10.05
N LYS A 55 -3.67 -4.74 11.16
CA LYS A 55 -3.01 -6.04 11.12
C LYS A 55 -3.82 -7.07 10.32
N GLN A 56 -5.12 -7.20 10.62
CA GLN A 56 -6.00 -8.12 9.89
C GLN A 56 -6.11 -7.76 8.40
N SER A 57 -6.22 -6.45 8.10
CA SER A 57 -6.29 -5.97 6.72
C SER A 57 -5.03 -6.35 5.94
N ILE A 58 -3.84 -6.11 6.49
CA ILE A 58 -2.56 -6.47 5.87
C ILE A 58 -2.44 -8.00 5.67
N GLN A 59 -2.86 -8.80 6.66
CA GLN A 59 -2.85 -10.25 6.55
C GLN A 59 -3.76 -10.76 5.42
N LEU A 60 -4.98 -10.24 5.35
CA LEU A 60 -5.94 -10.59 4.31
C LEU A 60 -5.45 -10.14 2.93
N LEU A 61 -4.94 -8.91 2.81
CA LEU A 61 -4.35 -8.37 1.59
C LEU A 61 -3.21 -9.26 1.09
N ASN A 62 -2.32 -9.70 1.99
CA ASN A 62 -1.23 -10.61 1.63
C ASN A 62 -1.74 -11.95 1.08
N GLN A 63 -2.77 -12.53 1.71
CA GLN A 63 -3.40 -13.77 1.22
C GLN A 63 -4.08 -13.58 -0.15
N LYS A 64 -4.79 -12.46 -0.35
CA LYS A 64 -5.44 -12.13 -1.63
C LYS A 64 -4.40 -11.95 -2.75
N ILE A 65 -3.28 -11.28 -2.48
CA ILE A 65 -2.19 -11.10 -3.44
C ILE A 65 -1.52 -12.45 -3.78
N GLU A 66 -1.28 -13.32 -2.80
CA GLU A 66 -0.75 -14.67 -3.04
C GLU A 66 -1.71 -15.51 -3.90
N ALA A 67 -3.01 -15.45 -3.63
CA ALA A 67 -4.03 -16.12 -4.44
C ALA A 67 -4.09 -15.55 -5.88
N LEU A 68 -3.92 -14.24 -6.04
CA LEU A 68 -3.83 -13.59 -7.34
C LEU A 68 -2.58 -14.06 -8.10
N GLU A 69 -1.42 -14.10 -7.43
CA GLU A 69 -0.17 -14.60 -8.01
C GLU A 69 -0.27 -16.06 -8.47
N MET A 70 -0.92 -16.92 -7.69
CA MET A 70 -1.16 -18.31 -8.11
C MET A 70 -2.03 -18.40 -9.37
N LYS A 71 -3.01 -17.50 -9.51
CA LYS A 71 -3.88 -17.44 -10.71
C LYS A 71 -3.18 -16.83 -11.92
N THR A 72 -2.16 -16.00 -11.74
CA THR A 72 -1.40 -15.40 -12.85
C THR A 72 -0.21 -16.26 -13.27
N LYS A 73 0.37 -17.07 -12.36
CA LYS A 73 1.44 -18.03 -12.70
C LYS A 73 0.93 -19.13 -13.64
N GLY A 74 1.36 -19.06 -14.91
CA GLY A 74 1.09 -20.09 -15.92
C GLY A 74 -0.27 -19.99 -16.60
N SER A 75 -1.06 -18.94 -16.36
CA SER A 75 -2.36 -18.73 -17.00
C SER A 75 -2.40 -17.41 -17.78
N GLY A 76 -2.47 -17.54 -19.10
CA GLY A 76 -2.62 -16.42 -20.03
C GLY A 76 -2.46 -16.88 -21.48
N PRO A 77 -3.32 -16.46 -22.42
CA PRO A 77 -3.23 -16.91 -23.81
C PRO A 77 -1.98 -16.40 -24.54
N ASN A 78 -1.43 -15.24 -24.13
CA ASN A 78 -0.28 -14.59 -24.77
C ASN A 78 0.78 -14.16 -23.74
N LYS A 79 2.05 -14.08 -24.17
CA LYS A 79 3.19 -13.63 -23.35
C LYS A 79 3.00 -12.22 -22.76
N SER A 80 2.45 -11.29 -23.54
CA SER A 80 2.13 -9.92 -23.09
C SER A 80 1.08 -9.88 -21.97
N TYR A 81 0.07 -10.77 -22.00
CA TYR A 81 -0.92 -10.85 -20.92
C TYR A 81 -0.27 -11.33 -19.62
N GLN A 82 0.61 -12.33 -19.71
CA GLN A 82 1.33 -12.85 -18.55
C GLN A 82 2.22 -11.75 -17.94
N ALA A 83 2.95 -11.00 -18.77
CA ALA A 83 3.78 -9.86 -18.35
C ALA A 83 2.96 -8.76 -17.65
N HIS A 84 1.84 -8.34 -18.26
CA HIS A 84 0.94 -7.36 -17.64
C HIS A 84 0.36 -7.86 -16.30
N SER A 85 -0.05 -9.14 -16.23
CA SER A 85 -0.60 -9.72 -15.02
C SER A 85 0.43 -9.84 -13.88
N SER A 86 1.70 -10.16 -14.21
CA SER A 86 2.78 -10.15 -13.23
C SER A 86 3.09 -8.74 -12.76
N ALA A 87 3.19 -7.76 -13.67
CA ALA A 87 3.46 -6.37 -13.34
C ALA A 87 2.39 -5.78 -12.39
N LEU A 88 1.11 -6.12 -12.59
CA LEU A 88 0.03 -5.73 -11.68
C LEU A 88 0.19 -6.35 -10.28
N VAL A 89 0.49 -7.65 -10.20
CA VAL A 89 0.73 -8.35 -8.93
C VAL A 89 1.91 -7.70 -8.19
N ASP A 90 2.96 -7.35 -8.91
CA ASP A 90 4.17 -6.75 -8.33
C ASP A 90 3.92 -5.34 -7.82
N ALA A 91 3.20 -4.51 -8.60
CA ALA A 91 2.76 -3.19 -8.15
C ALA A 91 1.92 -3.27 -6.85
N LEU A 92 1.04 -4.27 -6.74
CA LEU A 92 0.25 -4.49 -5.51
C LEU A 92 1.13 -4.91 -4.33
N LYS A 93 2.10 -5.80 -4.55
CA LYS A 93 3.08 -6.21 -3.52
C LYS A 93 3.91 -5.04 -3.02
N THR A 94 4.43 -4.20 -3.93
CA THR A 94 5.19 -3.01 -3.56
C THR A 94 4.36 -2.05 -2.70
N ARG A 95 3.11 -1.80 -3.09
CA ARG A 95 2.21 -0.94 -2.29
C ARG A 95 1.89 -1.55 -0.93
N LEU A 96 1.61 -2.85 -0.85
CA LEU A 96 1.38 -3.53 0.44
C LEU A 96 2.61 -3.48 1.35
N LEU A 97 3.81 -3.65 0.78
CA LEU A 97 5.06 -3.53 1.51
C LEU A 97 5.24 -2.12 2.08
N GLN A 98 4.94 -1.08 1.29
CA GLN A 98 4.96 0.30 1.75
C GLN A 98 4.00 0.53 2.92
N VAL A 99 2.74 0.08 2.81
CA VAL A 99 1.75 0.21 3.90
C VAL A 99 2.22 -0.55 5.15
N THR A 100 2.82 -1.72 4.98
CA THR A 100 3.37 -2.51 6.10
C THR A 100 4.53 -1.79 6.80
N LYS A 101 5.40 -1.13 6.04
CA LYS A 101 6.49 -0.30 6.58
C LYS A 101 5.95 0.91 7.35
N GLU A 102 4.98 1.62 6.78
CA GLU A 102 4.34 2.75 7.44
C GLU A 102 3.61 2.33 8.72
N PHE A 103 3.00 1.15 8.72
CA PHE A 103 2.37 0.57 9.90
C PHE A 103 3.39 0.27 11.00
N LYS A 104 4.53 -0.36 10.65
CA LYS A 104 5.65 -0.59 11.58
C LYS A 104 6.13 0.73 12.20
N ASP A 105 6.34 1.76 11.38
CA ASP A 105 6.76 3.08 11.86
C ASP A 105 5.74 3.70 12.81
N ALA A 106 4.43 3.54 12.53
CA ALA A 106 3.36 4.03 13.40
C ALA A 106 3.34 3.32 14.78
N LEU A 107 3.66 2.02 14.81
CA LEU A 107 3.79 1.23 16.03
C LEU A 107 5.06 1.60 16.83
N GLU A 108 6.16 1.90 16.16
CA GLU A 108 7.36 2.43 16.82
C GLU A 108 7.12 3.82 17.41
N ASP A 109 6.46 4.71 16.66
CA ASP A 109 6.03 6.03 17.14
C ASP A 109 5.14 5.88 18.39
N ARG A 110 4.24 4.88 18.42
CA ARG A 110 3.40 4.56 19.57
C ARG A 110 4.21 4.10 20.78
N THR A 111 5.14 3.16 20.59
CA THR A 111 6.02 2.67 21.65
C THR A 111 6.79 3.83 22.29
N LYS A 112 7.39 4.71 21.47
CA LYS A 112 8.09 5.91 21.94
C LYS A 112 7.16 6.85 22.70
N ALA A 113 5.94 7.06 22.24
CA ALA A 113 4.95 7.90 22.91
C ALA A 113 4.54 7.34 24.29
N LEU A 114 4.35 6.01 24.38
CA LEU A 114 4.05 5.31 25.63
C LEU A 114 5.18 5.48 26.65
N GLU A 115 6.44 5.26 26.24
CA GLU A 115 7.62 5.43 27.08
C GLU A 115 7.82 6.88 27.56
N GLN A 116 7.67 7.86 26.66
CA GLN A 116 7.78 9.28 27.03
C GLN A 116 6.68 9.72 27.99
N GLN A 117 5.48 9.16 27.87
CA GLN A 117 4.38 9.44 28.79
C GLN A 117 4.65 8.83 30.16
N ASP A 118 5.20 7.62 30.22
CA ASP A 118 5.58 6.95 31.46
C ASP A 118 6.70 7.71 32.18
N LYS A 119 7.80 8.04 31.47
CA LYS A 119 8.90 8.86 32.01
C LYS A 119 8.41 10.21 32.57
N ARG A 120 7.55 10.92 31.83
CA ARG A 120 7.00 12.19 32.31
C ARG A 120 6.19 12.00 33.59
N ARG A 121 5.32 10.98 33.65
CA ARG A 121 4.54 10.70 34.86
C ARG A 121 5.45 10.32 36.04
N GLN A 122 6.46 9.48 35.84
CA GLN A 122 7.43 9.17 36.88
C GLN A 122 8.11 10.42 37.45
N MET A 123 8.46 11.40 36.59
CA MET A 123 9.03 12.68 37.02
C MET A 123 8.05 13.53 37.84
N TYR A 124 6.76 13.55 37.49
CA TYR A 124 5.74 14.28 38.26
C TYR A 124 5.32 13.56 39.54
N THR A 125 5.34 12.23 39.56
CA THR A 125 4.93 11.43 40.73
C THR A 125 6.05 11.27 41.74
N SER A 126 7.32 11.24 41.30
CA SER A 126 8.47 11.21 42.23
C SER A 126 8.69 12.56 42.93
N GLY A 127 8.34 13.68 42.29
CA GLY A 127 8.40 15.02 42.90
C GLY A 127 7.25 15.33 43.87
N ALA A 128 6.09 14.70 43.69
CA ALA A 128 4.91 14.93 44.55
C ALA A 128 5.00 14.21 45.92
N GLY A 129 5.98 13.33 46.12
CA GLY A 129 6.18 12.58 47.36
C GLY A 129 7.06 13.25 48.42
N PHE A 130 7.66 14.42 48.13
CA PHE A 130 8.68 15.03 49.02
C PHE A 130 8.28 16.33 49.72
N ASP A 131 7.06 16.86 49.52
CA ASP A 131 6.57 18.06 50.25
C ASP A 131 5.21 17.88 50.94
N ALA A 132 4.77 16.63 51.16
CA ALA A 132 3.68 16.32 52.10
C ALA A 132 4.18 16.16 53.55
N GLY A 133 5.41 16.62 53.84
CA GLY A 133 6.09 16.48 55.13
C GLY A 133 6.43 17.79 55.84
N ARG A 134 6.20 18.97 55.25
CA ARG A 134 6.35 20.23 55.96
C ARG A 134 5.08 20.55 56.75
N GLN A 135 5.03 19.95 57.93
CA GLN A 135 4.20 20.34 59.06
C GLN A 135 4.08 21.87 59.13
N ARG A 136 2.91 22.41 58.80
CA ARG A 136 2.45 23.65 59.42
C ARG A 136 1.96 23.24 60.81
N PRO A 137 2.54 23.73 61.92
CA PRO A 137 2.01 23.43 63.23
C PRO A 137 0.66 24.15 63.37
N THR A 138 -0.43 23.39 63.25
CA THR A 138 -1.75 23.82 63.72
C THR A 138 -1.78 23.66 65.25
N PRO A 139 -2.11 24.72 66.01
CA PRO A 139 -2.24 24.60 67.45
C PRO A 139 -3.52 23.83 67.80
N ALA A 140 -3.33 22.75 68.56
CA ALA A 140 -4.26 22.10 69.47
C ALA A 140 -5.68 21.73 68.97
N GLY A 141 -5.96 20.43 68.93
CA GLY A 141 -7.33 19.90 69.06
C GLY A 141 -7.58 18.60 68.32
N ASN A 142 -7.91 17.56 69.09
CA ASN A 142 -8.48 16.24 68.73
C ASN A 142 -7.54 15.13 68.19
N PRO A 143 -7.46 13.98 68.90
CA PRO A 143 -6.72 12.78 68.47
C PRO A 143 -7.56 11.75 67.67
N GLU A 144 -8.73 12.09 67.11
CA GLU A 144 -9.63 11.10 66.46
C GLU A 144 -9.78 11.21 64.93
N ASP A 145 -9.11 12.15 64.25
CA ASP A 145 -9.18 12.24 62.78
C ASP A 145 -8.12 11.35 62.12
N LEU A 146 -8.28 10.03 62.26
CA LEU A 146 -7.49 9.02 61.55
C LEU A 146 -8.04 8.79 60.13
N GLU A 147 -8.18 9.84 59.32
CA GLU A 147 -8.55 9.72 57.89
C GLU A 147 -7.28 9.71 57.00
N GLY A 148 -6.44 8.69 57.20
CA GLY A 148 -5.23 8.42 56.42
C GLY A 148 -5.46 7.72 55.07
N GLY A 149 -6.59 7.97 54.40
CA GLY A 149 -7.03 7.21 53.22
C GLY A 149 -6.50 7.69 51.85
N GLY A 150 -5.91 8.88 51.77
CA GLY A 150 -5.54 9.52 50.50
C GLY A 150 -4.34 8.88 49.77
N GLY A 151 -3.33 8.42 50.52
CA GLY A 151 -2.08 7.91 49.94
C GLY A 151 -2.20 6.50 49.32
N ALA A 152 -2.97 5.61 49.95
CA ALA A 152 -3.16 4.24 49.46
C ALA A 152 -4.00 4.19 48.17
N ARG A 153 -4.95 5.11 48.00
CA ARG A 153 -5.82 5.18 46.81
C ARG A 153 -5.11 5.78 45.60
N ALA A 154 -4.16 6.68 45.82
CA ALA A 154 -3.28 7.20 44.76
C ALA A 154 -2.28 6.12 44.26
N MET A 155 -1.71 5.33 45.18
CA MET A 155 -0.83 4.21 44.81
C MET A 155 -1.57 3.10 44.05
N SER A 156 -2.79 2.74 44.45
CA SER A 156 -3.56 1.68 43.76
C SER A 156 -4.03 2.09 42.36
N MET A 157 -4.44 3.36 42.16
CA MET A 157 -4.72 3.88 40.81
C MET A 157 -3.47 3.93 39.93
N GLN A 158 -2.31 4.25 40.50
CA GLN A 158 -1.05 4.29 39.77
C GLN A 158 -0.64 2.90 39.29
N GLN A 159 -0.82 1.87 40.12
CA GLN A 159 -0.43 0.50 39.80
C GLN A 159 -1.28 -0.12 38.67
N GLY A 160 -2.59 0.14 38.65
CA GLY A 160 -3.46 -0.31 37.56
C GLY A 160 -3.09 0.29 36.20
N TYR A 161 -2.67 1.56 36.18
CA TYR A 161 -2.24 2.23 34.96
C TYR A 161 -0.93 1.66 34.40
N HIS A 162 0.07 1.42 35.27
CA HIS A 162 1.36 0.82 34.86
C HIS A 162 1.17 -0.59 34.26
N ASN A 163 0.26 -1.41 34.81
CA ASN A 163 -0.03 -2.74 34.26
C ASN A 163 -0.67 -2.65 32.86
N SER A 164 -1.71 -1.82 32.66
CA SER A 164 -2.35 -1.67 31.33
C SER A 164 -1.38 -1.17 30.25
N ARG A 165 -0.38 -0.37 30.66
CA ARG A 165 0.65 0.21 29.80
C ARG A 165 1.68 -0.82 29.38
N ALA A 166 2.17 -1.61 30.34
CA ALA A 166 3.09 -2.71 30.07
C ALA A 166 2.47 -3.71 29.08
N GLU A 167 1.21 -4.07 29.30
CA GLU A 167 0.44 -4.92 28.40
C GLU A 167 0.30 -4.30 27.00
N ALA A 168 -0.01 -3.00 26.91
CA ALA A 168 -0.12 -2.31 25.62
C ALA A 168 1.20 -2.27 24.85
N VAL A 169 2.33 -2.00 25.52
CA VAL A 169 3.66 -2.04 24.90
C VAL A 169 4.00 -3.45 24.44
N GLN A 170 3.74 -4.47 25.27
CA GLN A 170 3.98 -5.87 24.91
C GLN A 170 3.16 -6.30 23.69
N SER A 171 1.89 -5.91 23.62
CA SER A 171 1.00 -6.17 22.48
C SER A 171 1.53 -5.52 21.19
N VAL A 172 2.00 -4.27 21.27
CA VAL A 172 2.63 -3.57 20.14
C VAL A 172 3.91 -4.29 19.70
N GLN A 173 4.78 -4.70 20.63
CA GLN A 173 6.01 -5.43 20.32
C GLN A 173 5.75 -6.79 19.67
N LYS A 174 4.76 -7.53 20.17
CA LYS A 174 4.31 -8.78 19.53
C LYS A 174 3.86 -8.52 18.09
N THR A 175 3.07 -7.48 17.88
CA THR A 175 2.60 -7.09 16.54
C THR A 175 3.76 -6.71 15.62
N ILE A 176 4.76 -5.96 16.12
CA ILE A 176 5.98 -5.63 15.36
C ILE A 176 6.74 -6.91 14.96
N GLY A 177 6.87 -7.88 15.86
CA GLY A 177 7.51 -9.16 15.58
C GLY A 177 6.79 -9.97 14.49
N GLU A 178 5.47 -10.05 14.57
CA GLU A 178 4.64 -10.70 13.53
C GLU A 178 4.72 -9.97 12.18
N LEU A 179 4.76 -8.64 12.20
CA LEU A 179 4.99 -7.82 11.00
C LEU A 179 6.38 -8.05 10.42
N ALA A 180 7.41 -8.26 11.24
CA ALA A 180 8.75 -8.57 10.74
C ALA A 180 8.77 -9.90 9.97
N GLN A 181 8.02 -10.91 10.42
CA GLN A 181 7.86 -12.17 9.68
C GLN A 181 7.11 -11.97 8.36
N MET A 182 6.02 -11.20 8.36
CA MET A 182 5.31 -10.84 7.12
C MET A 182 6.20 -10.02 6.18
N PHE A 183 7.00 -9.10 6.71
CA PHE A 183 7.94 -8.29 5.97
C PHE A 183 9.04 -9.15 5.35
N GLN A 184 9.55 -10.18 6.05
CA GLN A 184 10.50 -11.13 5.47
C GLN A 184 9.87 -11.91 4.30
N LYS A 185 8.62 -12.38 4.46
CA LYS A 185 7.89 -13.08 3.40
C LYS A 185 7.69 -12.19 2.16
N MET A 186 7.33 -10.92 2.36
CA MET A 186 7.18 -9.93 1.28
C MET A 186 8.54 -9.46 0.72
N ALA A 187 9.56 -9.34 1.55
CA ALA A 187 10.90 -8.90 1.15
C ALA A 187 11.59 -9.94 0.28
N VAL A 188 11.50 -11.23 0.61
CA VAL A 188 11.97 -12.32 -0.28
C VAL A 188 11.28 -12.26 -1.64
N MET A 189 10.02 -11.83 -1.66
CA MET A 189 9.22 -11.71 -2.87
C MET A 189 9.57 -10.47 -3.70
N VAL A 190 10.10 -9.40 -3.08
CA VAL A 190 10.53 -8.15 -3.74
C VAL A 190 12.02 -8.13 -4.08
N THR A 191 12.89 -8.77 -3.30
CA THR A 191 14.33 -8.92 -3.63
C THR A 191 14.55 -9.89 -4.79
N ALA A 192 13.68 -10.88 -4.96
CA ALA A 192 13.59 -11.66 -6.19
C ALA A 192 13.13 -10.83 -7.42
N GLN A 193 12.65 -9.59 -7.22
CA GLN A 193 12.12 -8.69 -8.25
C GLN A 193 12.98 -7.45 -8.51
N GLU A 194 14.14 -7.26 -7.87
CA GLU A 194 15.07 -6.16 -8.25
C GLU A 194 15.62 -6.33 -9.68
N GLU A 195 15.52 -7.52 -10.28
CA GLU A 195 15.74 -7.76 -11.72
C GLU A 195 14.51 -7.45 -12.61
N MET A 196 13.34 -7.14 -12.05
CA MET A 196 12.08 -6.91 -12.80
C MET A 196 11.72 -5.43 -12.99
N ILE A 197 12.43 -4.49 -12.34
CA ILE A 197 12.34 -3.07 -12.73
C ILE A 197 12.94 -2.86 -14.15
N GLN A 198 13.84 -3.75 -14.59
CA GLN A 198 14.37 -3.78 -15.96
C GLN A 198 13.36 -4.32 -17.01
N ARG A 199 12.22 -4.88 -16.60
CA ARG A 199 11.26 -5.48 -17.54
C ARG A 199 10.14 -4.54 -17.99
N ILE A 200 9.95 -3.41 -17.31
CA ILE A 200 9.09 -2.33 -17.82
C ILE A 200 9.68 -1.78 -19.13
N ASP A 201 11.02 -1.71 -19.24
CA ASP A 201 11.68 -1.39 -20.51
C ASP A 201 11.39 -2.45 -21.57
N SER A 202 11.42 -3.75 -21.23
CA SER A 202 11.11 -4.84 -22.19
C SER A 202 9.68 -4.81 -22.71
N ASP A 203 8.70 -4.47 -21.87
CA ASP A 203 7.29 -4.39 -22.29
C ASP A 203 7.00 -3.12 -23.13
N LEU A 204 7.72 -2.02 -22.85
CA LEU A 204 7.75 -0.83 -23.70
C LEU A 204 8.42 -1.13 -25.04
N ASP A 205 9.51 -1.90 -25.06
CA ASP A 205 10.25 -2.28 -26.27
C ASP A 205 9.40 -3.21 -27.16
N ASP A 206 8.71 -4.20 -26.58
CA ASP A 206 7.78 -5.08 -27.30
C ASP A 206 6.59 -4.29 -27.88
N THR A 207 6.09 -3.29 -27.15
CA THR A 207 5.01 -2.41 -27.63
C THR A 207 5.50 -1.50 -28.76
N LEU A 208 6.72 -0.99 -28.64
CA LEU A 208 7.38 -0.16 -29.64
C LEU A 208 7.66 -0.97 -30.91
N ASP A 209 8.13 -2.21 -30.79
CA ASP A 209 8.36 -3.13 -31.90
C ASP A 209 7.05 -3.49 -32.62
N ASN A 210 5.98 -3.80 -31.88
CA ASN A 210 4.66 -4.04 -32.48
C ASN A 210 4.10 -2.80 -33.18
N THR A 211 4.32 -1.61 -32.61
CA THR A 211 3.90 -0.33 -33.23
C THR A 211 4.71 -0.03 -34.48
N LYS A 212 6.01 -0.32 -34.48
CA LYS A 212 6.90 -0.16 -35.62
C LYS A 212 6.54 -1.11 -36.75
N LYS A 213 6.27 -2.39 -36.44
CA LYS A 213 5.73 -3.37 -37.40
C LYS A 213 4.39 -2.91 -37.98
N ALA A 214 3.51 -2.32 -37.17
CA ALA A 214 2.25 -1.77 -37.67
C ALA A 214 2.49 -0.59 -38.63
N GLN A 215 3.44 0.28 -38.32
CA GLN A 215 3.85 1.40 -39.20
C GLN A 215 4.43 0.90 -40.52
N ASP A 216 5.31 -0.11 -40.48
CA ASP A 216 5.93 -0.69 -41.67
C ASP A 216 4.87 -1.33 -42.59
N ASN A 217 3.91 -2.08 -42.02
CA ASN A 217 2.80 -2.65 -42.77
C ASN A 217 1.90 -1.57 -43.42
N LEU A 218 1.65 -0.46 -42.72
CA LEU A 218 0.91 0.68 -43.26
C LEU A 218 1.66 1.35 -44.42
N LEU A 219 2.98 1.46 -44.30
CA LEU A 219 3.84 2.04 -45.33
C LEU A 219 3.92 1.14 -46.58
N GLU A 220 4.05 -0.17 -46.38
CA GLU A 220 4.03 -1.16 -47.47
C GLU A 220 2.69 -1.13 -48.22
N TYR A 221 1.56 -1.08 -47.49
CA TYR A 221 0.23 -0.95 -48.09
C TYR A 221 0.05 0.38 -48.84
N PHE A 222 0.59 1.47 -48.30
CA PHE A 222 0.61 2.77 -48.97
C PHE A 222 1.38 2.74 -50.29
N HIS A 223 2.56 2.09 -50.32
CA HIS A 223 3.36 1.92 -51.53
C HIS A 223 2.64 1.06 -52.59
N TYR A 224 1.95 0.00 -52.17
CA TYR A 224 1.14 -0.82 -53.05
C TYR A 224 -0.01 0.00 -53.70
N ILE A 225 -0.76 0.77 -52.89
CA ILE A 225 -1.83 1.64 -53.39
C ILE A 225 -1.30 2.76 -54.29
N SER A 226 -0.17 3.39 -53.91
CA SER A 226 0.44 4.49 -54.67
C SER A 226 0.95 4.03 -56.04
N SER A 227 1.59 2.86 -56.10
CA SER A 227 2.09 2.26 -57.35
C SER A 227 0.94 1.99 -58.35
N ASN A 228 -0.19 1.49 -57.85
CA ASN A 228 -1.34 1.19 -58.69
C ASN A 228 -1.93 2.44 -59.36
N ARG A 229 -1.81 3.64 -58.77
CA ARG A 229 -2.28 4.89 -59.40
C ARG A 229 -1.52 5.21 -60.68
N ALA A 230 -0.20 5.03 -60.69
CA ALA A 230 0.62 5.27 -61.88
C ALA A 230 0.32 4.25 -62.99
N LEU A 231 0.02 3.00 -62.62
CA LEU A 231 -0.39 1.97 -63.57
C LEU A 231 -1.76 2.28 -64.19
N ILE A 232 -2.73 2.70 -63.37
CA ILE A 232 -4.06 3.13 -63.85
C ILE A 232 -3.95 4.30 -64.82
N ILE A 233 -3.11 5.30 -64.52
CA ILE A 233 -2.89 6.46 -65.41
C ILE A 233 -2.32 6.02 -66.77
N LYS A 234 -1.36 5.09 -66.80
CA LYS A 234 -0.79 4.57 -68.06
C LYS A 234 -1.83 3.84 -68.91
N VAL A 235 -2.64 2.97 -68.30
CA VAL A 235 -3.72 2.24 -68.99
C VAL A 235 -4.78 3.23 -69.52
N PHE A 236 -5.13 4.24 -68.73
CA PHE A 236 -6.08 5.28 -69.12
C PHE A 236 -5.60 6.10 -70.33
N LEU A 237 -4.32 6.48 -70.36
CA LEU A 237 -3.72 7.19 -71.49
C LEU A 237 -3.69 6.35 -72.78
N ILE A 238 -3.43 5.04 -72.67
CA ILE A 238 -3.50 4.12 -73.80
C ILE A 238 -4.92 4.04 -74.34
N LEU A 239 -5.93 3.93 -73.46
CA LEU A 239 -7.34 3.94 -73.88
C LEU A 239 -7.74 5.24 -74.59
N ILE A 240 -7.33 6.40 -74.06
CA ILE A 240 -7.59 7.70 -74.70
C ILE A 240 -6.93 7.77 -76.08
N PHE A 241 -5.68 7.33 -76.20
CA PHE A 241 -4.98 7.29 -77.48
C PHE A 241 -5.74 6.46 -78.52
N PHE A 242 -6.23 5.28 -78.14
CA PHE A 242 -7.03 4.44 -79.02
C PHE A 242 -8.34 5.11 -79.43
N VAL A 243 -9.06 5.73 -78.50
CA VAL A 243 -10.32 6.43 -78.81
C VAL A 243 -10.07 7.56 -79.82
N ILE A 244 -9.04 8.38 -79.60
CA ILE A 244 -8.69 9.48 -80.52
C ILE A 244 -8.28 8.93 -81.88
N PHE A 245 -7.46 7.88 -81.92
CA PHE A 245 -7.03 7.25 -83.16
C PHE A 245 -8.24 6.72 -83.97
N PHE A 246 -9.17 6.00 -83.33
CA PHE A 246 -10.37 5.49 -83.99
C PHE A 246 -11.26 6.63 -84.50
N VAL A 247 -11.43 7.72 -83.75
CA VAL A 247 -12.26 8.86 -84.20
C VAL A 247 -11.62 9.61 -85.37
N VAL A 248 -10.29 9.72 -85.42
CA VAL A 248 -9.60 10.50 -86.46
C VAL A 248 -9.36 9.70 -87.75
N PHE A 249 -9.14 8.38 -87.64
CA PHE A 249 -8.74 7.55 -88.78
C PHE A 249 -9.84 6.59 -89.28
N LEU A 250 -10.89 6.33 -88.49
CA LEU A 250 -11.96 5.37 -88.82
C LEU A 250 -13.36 6.01 -88.95
N ALA A 251 -13.53 7.27 -88.55
CA ALA A 251 -14.71 8.10 -88.85
C ALA A 251 -14.39 9.09 -89.96
#